data_AF-A0A063BNP5-F1
#
_entry.id   AF-A0A063BNP5-F1
#
_cell.length_a   1.000
_cell.length_b   1.000
_cell.length_c   1.000
_cell.angle_alpha   90.00
_cell.angle_beta   90.00
_cell.angle_gamma   90.00
#
_symmetry.space_group_name_H-M   'P 1'
#
loop_
_entity.id
_entity.type
_entity.pdbx_description
1 polymer ?
#
loop_
_entity_poly.entity_id
_entity_poly.type
_entity_poly.pdbx_seq_one_letter_code
_entity_poly.pdbx_strand_id
1 'polypeptide(L)'
;MNTVRAFWLILLLVLAGPAHAYQSRIVTIPSATMQESFAATVVLPDDYAHGNRNERFPAVYVLHGSGGNHADWTENTRIGDLADRYHVILVMPDGGRESWYIDSPFDSGSRYETYVGKEVVSYVDAHFRTVAAKRARAITGLSMGGFGALRIALDQPDTFGAVGSISGAVDPRACEDEPGIDHVFGDPVRHPSFWNRNAIVESVRRFAHAHVDLTIDCGVDDSFVTSNRTLHQRLVQLGVPHDYTERPGGHTWDYWANAIQYQVLFFATAFQRDGYAYRKHTDVASRTHAPTRAA
;
A
#
# COMPACT_ATOMS: atom_id res chain seq x y z
N MET A 1 50.44 -9.94 -18.78
CA MET A 1 49.04 -9.50 -18.90
C MET A 1 49.02 -8.01 -19.20
N ASN A 2 48.30 -7.59 -20.25
CA ASN A 2 48.38 -6.22 -20.77
C ASN A 2 47.69 -5.27 -19.79
N THR A 3 48.43 -4.32 -19.20
CA THR A 3 47.97 -3.41 -18.14
C THR A 3 46.75 -2.58 -18.54
N VAL A 4 46.61 -2.30 -19.84
CA VAL A 4 45.44 -1.64 -20.43
C VAL A 4 44.16 -2.50 -20.33
N ARG A 5 44.25 -3.82 -20.51
CA ARG A 5 43.10 -4.73 -20.34
C ARG A 5 42.65 -4.85 -18.89
N ALA A 6 43.60 -4.81 -17.95
CA ALA A 6 43.28 -4.82 -16.51
C ALA A 6 42.58 -3.51 -16.08
N PHE A 7 43.00 -2.37 -16.64
CA PHE A 7 42.37 -1.06 -16.36
C PHE A 7 40.92 -1.00 -16.88
N TRP A 8 40.64 -1.50 -18.08
CA TRP A 8 39.28 -1.55 -18.62
C TRP A 8 38.37 -2.56 -17.89
N LEU A 9 38.92 -3.70 -17.43
CA LEU A 9 38.17 -4.65 -16.61
C LEU A 9 37.80 -4.10 -15.23
N ILE A 10 38.70 -3.34 -14.59
CA ILE A 10 38.43 -2.66 -13.32
C ILE A 10 37.40 -1.52 -13.53
N LEU A 11 37.50 -0.75 -14.61
CA LEU A 11 36.54 0.30 -14.94
C LEU A 11 35.13 -0.27 -15.23
N LEU A 12 35.03 -1.42 -15.90
CA LEU A 12 33.76 -2.12 -16.14
C LEU A 12 33.15 -2.70 -14.86
N LEU A 13 33.97 -3.18 -13.91
CA LEU A 13 33.50 -3.64 -12.60
C LEU A 13 33.07 -2.49 -11.68
N VAL A 14 33.65 -1.29 -11.83
CA VAL A 14 33.27 -0.09 -11.06
C VAL A 14 31.99 0.57 -11.61
N LEU A 15 31.61 0.28 -12.86
CA LEU A 15 30.37 0.75 -13.50
C LEU A 15 29.18 -0.21 -13.32
N ALA A 16 29.37 -1.38 -12.72
CA ALA A 16 28.28 -2.27 -12.34
C ALA A 16 27.61 -1.76 -11.05
N GLY A 17 26.72 -0.77 -11.19
CA GLY A 17 25.77 -0.47 -10.12
C GLY A 17 24.88 -1.69 -9.81
N PRO A 18 24.29 -1.79 -8.61
CA PRO A 18 23.32 -2.82 -8.32
C PRO A 18 22.18 -2.70 -9.35
N ALA A 19 22.06 -3.70 -10.23
CA ALA A 19 20.90 -3.82 -11.08
C ALA A 19 19.74 -4.27 -10.19
N HIS A 20 18.72 -3.42 -10.04
CA HIS A 20 17.43 -3.84 -9.53
C HIS A 20 16.81 -4.78 -10.56
N ALA A 21 16.37 -5.95 -10.10
CA ALA A 21 15.99 -7.09 -10.94
C ALA A 21 14.59 -7.63 -10.60
N TYR A 22 13.79 -6.84 -9.86
CA TYR A 22 12.38 -7.12 -9.62
C TYR A 22 11.63 -7.54 -10.89
N GLN A 23 10.63 -8.39 -10.72
CA GLN A 23 9.77 -8.86 -11.80
C GLN A 23 8.38 -8.27 -11.66
N SER A 24 7.83 -7.73 -12.74
CA SER A 24 6.42 -7.33 -12.81
C SER A 24 5.61 -8.39 -13.56
N ARG A 25 4.43 -8.72 -13.06
CA ARG A 25 3.48 -9.65 -13.69
C ARG A 25 2.09 -9.03 -13.64
N ILE A 26 1.38 -9.06 -14.77
CA ILE A 26 -0.05 -8.79 -14.79
C ILE A 26 -0.76 -10.12 -14.61
N VAL A 27 -1.66 -10.19 -13.63
CA VAL A 27 -2.51 -11.34 -13.37
C VAL A 27 -3.98 -10.96 -13.51
N THR A 28 -4.82 -11.95 -13.77
CA THR A 28 -6.28 -11.79 -13.82
C THR A 28 -6.87 -12.47 -12.59
N ILE A 29 -7.56 -11.68 -11.77
CA ILE A 29 -8.14 -12.11 -10.49
C ILE A 29 -9.66 -12.17 -10.65
N PRO A 30 -10.29 -13.35 -10.50
CA PRO A 30 -11.74 -13.47 -10.53
C PRO A 30 -12.36 -12.87 -9.26
N SER A 31 -13.41 -12.08 -9.43
CA SER A 31 -14.31 -11.64 -8.37
C SER A 31 -15.58 -12.48 -8.40
N ALA A 32 -15.80 -13.28 -7.35
CA ALA A 32 -17.03 -14.05 -7.22
C ALA A 32 -18.22 -13.13 -6.93
N THR A 33 -18.01 -12.07 -6.14
CA THR A 33 -19.08 -11.14 -5.77
C THR A 33 -19.51 -10.21 -6.91
N MET A 34 -18.64 -9.95 -7.90
CA MET A 34 -18.98 -9.13 -9.08
C MET A 34 -19.19 -9.96 -10.35
N GLN A 35 -18.91 -11.27 -10.31
CA GLN A 35 -19.02 -12.17 -11.48
C GLN A 35 -18.19 -11.74 -12.69
N GLU A 36 -17.06 -11.08 -12.43
CA GLU A 36 -16.12 -10.57 -13.43
C GLU A 36 -14.68 -10.90 -13.01
N SER A 37 -13.70 -10.73 -13.89
CA SER A 37 -12.28 -10.81 -13.51
C SER A 37 -11.57 -9.51 -13.83
N PHE A 38 -10.77 -9.04 -12.88
CA PHE A 38 -10.05 -7.78 -12.98
C PHE A 38 -8.54 -8.02 -13.04
N ALA A 39 -7.83 -7.12 -13.69
CA ALA A 39 -6.38 -7.19 -13.74
C ALA A 39 -5.75 -6.71 -12.42
N ALA A 40 -4.58 -7.24 -12.11
CA ALA A 40 -3.73 -6.73 -11.04
C ALA A 40 -2.27 -6.80 -11.49
N THR A 41 -1.51 -5.74 -11.24
CA THR A 41 -0.05 -5.77 -11.38
C THR A 41 0.54 -6.30 -10.08
N VAL A 42 1.42 -7.29 -10.17
CA VAL A 42 2.17 -7.84 -9.03
C VAL A 42 3.65 -7.67 -9.29
N VAL A 43 4.32 -6.93 -8.42
CA VAL A 43 5.78 -6.77 -8.46
C VAL A 43 6.42 -7.64 -7.39
N LEU A 44 7.36 -8.47 -7.82
CA LEU A 44 8.06 -9.44 -7.02
C LEU A 44 9.52 -9.01 -6.88
N PRO A 45 10.13 -9.10 -5.68
CA PRO A 45 11.54 -8.83 -5.51
C PRO A 45 12.39 -9.86 -6.27
N ASP A 46 13.62 -9.52 -6.62
CA ASP A 46 14.57 -10.39 -7.32
C ASP A 46 14.78 -11.74 -6.59
N ASP A 47 14.87 -11.67 -5.25
CA ASP A 47 14.95 -12.84 -4.36
C ASP A 47 13.75 -13.80 -4.52
N TYR A 48 12.63 -13.34 -5.09
CA TYR A 48 11.50 -14.21 -5.40
C TYR A 48 11.87 -15.27 -6.47
N ALA A 49 12.73 -14.94 -7.41
CA ALA A 49 13.17 -15.87 -8.46
C ALA A 49 14.51 -16.53 -8.13
N HIS A 50 15.41 -15.79 -7.49
CA HIS A 50 16.80 -16.20 -7.31
C HIS A 50 17.18 -16.55 -5.86
N GLY A 51 16.31 -16.25 -4.89
CA GLY A 51 16.50 -16.55 -3.47
C GLY A 51 15.99 -17.93 -3.04
N ASN A 52 15.76 -18.09 -1.73
CA ASN A 52 15.28 -19.34 -1.17
C ASN A 52 13.82 -19.61 -1.60
N ARG A 53 13.56 -20.74 -2.23
CA ARG A 53 12.21 -21.13 -2.74
C ARG A 53 11.16 -21.32 -1.64
N ASN A 54 11.57 -21.57 -0.40
CA ASN A 54 10.66 -21.71 0.75
C ASN A 54 10.41 -20.38 1.48
N GLU A 55 11.14 -19.33 1.12
CA GLU A 55 10.95 -18.01 1.71
C GLU A 55 9.57 -17.45 1.38
N ARG A 56 9.01 -16.67 2.29
CA ARG A 56 7.72 -16.00 2.13
C ARG A 56 7.89 -14.53 2.41
N PHE A 57 7.17 -13.71 1.68
CA PHE A 57 7.35 -12.25 1.66
C PHE A 57 6.14 -11.57 2.28
N PRO A 58 6.34 -10.48 3.05
CA PRO A 58 5.25 -9.54 3.33
C PRO A 58 4.70 -8.95 2.03
N ALA A 59 3.44 -8.51 2.07
CA ALA A 59 2.76 -7.94 0.91
C ALA A 59 2.24 -6.53 1.20
N VAL A 60 2.42 -5.61 0.24
CA VAL A 60 1.87 -4.25 0.27
C VAL A 60 0.91 -4.09 -0.90
N TYR A 61 -0.34 -3.77 -0.59
CA TYR A 61 -1.39 -3.51 -1.57
C TYR A 61 -1.45 -2.00 -1.84
N VAL A 62 -1.33 -1.59 -3.09
CA VAL A 62 -1.17 -0.18 -3.49
C VAL A 62 -2.28 0.19 -4.46
N LEU A 63 -3.23 1.00 -3.99
CA LEU A 63 -4.46 1.35 -4.67
C LEU A 63 -4.28 2.61 -5.52
N HIS A 64 -4.88 2.64 -6.71
CA HIS A 64 -4.85 3.78 -7.61
C HIS A 64 -5.93 4.82 -7.25
N GLY A 65 -5.87 5.99 -7.89
CA GLY A 65 -6.86 7.07 -7.73
C GLY A 65 -8.07 6.91 -8.65
N SER A 66 -8.99 7.86 -8.55
CA SER A 66 -10.09 8.00 -9.52
C SER A 66 -9.54 8.11 -10.95
N GLY A 67 -10.20 7.46 -11.91
CA GLY A 67 -9.75 7.43 -13.30
C GLY A 67 -8.61 6.45 -13.63
N GLY A 68 -7.93 5.92 -12.61
CA GLY A 68 -6.75 5.05 -12.73
C GLY A 68 -7.06 3.57 -12.92
N ASN A 69 -6.00 2.75 -12.93
CA ASN A 69 -6.09 1.28 -12.96
C ASN A 69 -4.86 0.61 -12.31
N HIS A 70 -4.76 -0.72 -12.44
CA HIS A 70 -3.69 -1.55 -11.87
C HIS A 70 -2.25 -1.20 -12.32
N ALA A 71 -2.06 -0.49 -13.44
CA ALA A 71 -0.75 -0.17 -14.02
C ALA A 71 -0.18 1.17 -13.54
N ASP A 72 -1.04 2.07 -13.04
CA ASP A 72 -0.73 3.47 -12.69
C ASP A 72 0.58 3.63 -11.91
N TRP A 73 0.73 2.88 -10.82
CA TRP A 73 1.92 2.99 -9.95
C TRP A 73 3.20 2.57 -10.66
N THR A 74 3.16 1.55 -11.51
CA THR A 74 4.35 1.10 -12.27
C THR A 74 4.67 1.96 -13.47
N GLU A 75 3.68 2.64 -14.05
CA GLU A 75 3.86 3.52 -15.20
C GLU A 75 4.38 4.90 -14.79
N ASN A 76 3.95 5.41 -13.62
CA ASN A 76 4.26 6.76 -13.17
C ASN A 76 5.38 6.83 -12.14
N THR A 77 5.87 5.68 -11.64
CA THR A 77 6.88 5.67 -10.57
C THR A 77 7.88 4.52 -10.73
N ARG A 78 8.95 4.55 -9.94
CA ARG A 78 9.91 3.45 -9.79
C ARG A 78 9.56 2.51 -8.63
N ILE A 79 8.27 2.27 -8.38
CA ILE A 79 7.83 1.50 -7.20
C ILE A 79 8.44 0.09 -7.13
N GLY A 80 8.79 -0.52 -8.27
CA GLY A 80 9.41 -1.83 -8.29
C GLY A 80 10.77 -1.90 -7.60
N ASP A 81 11.55 -0.80 -7.60
CA ASP A 81 12.81 -0.73 -6.84
C ASP A 81 12.56 -0.91 -5.33
N LEU A 82 11.36 -0.60 -4.84
CA LEU A 82 10.98 -0.78 -3.44
C LEU A 82 10.72 -2.24 -3.09
N ALA A 83 10.26 -3.06 -4.04
CA ALA A 83 10.11 -4.50 -3.85
C ALA A 83 11.47 -5.13 -3.51
N ASP A 84 12.49 -4.86 -4.33
CA ASP A 84 13.87 -5.33 -4.08
C ASP A 84 14.44 -4.75 -2.80
N ARG A 85 14.31 -3.43 -2.60
CA ARG A 85 14.91 -2.72 -1.46
C ARG A 85 14.40 -3.23 -0.11
N TYR A 86 13.10 -3.48 -0.03
CA TYR A 86 12.44 -3.84 1.23
C TYR A 86 12.02 -5.31 1.30
N HIS A 87 12.30 -6.09 0.26
CA HIS A 87 12.01 -7.52 0.19
C HIS A 87 10.52 -7.81 0.44
N VAL A 88 9.66 -7.10 -0.30
CA VAL A 88 8.20 -7.18 -0.22
C VAL A 88 7.60 -7.48 -1.58
N ILE A 89 6.45 -8.15 -1.59
CA ILE A 89 5.59 -8.24 -2.79
C ILE A 89 4.71 -6.99 -2.83
N LEU A 90 4.64 -6.32 -3.98
CA LEU A 90 3.72 -5.21 -4.20
C LEU A 90 2.56 -5.68 -5.08
N VAL A 91 1.33 -5.39 -4.68
CA VAL A 91 0.11 -5.77 -5.40
C VAL A 91 -0.68 -4.51 -5.71
N MET A 92 -0.92 -4.23 -6.98
CA MET A 92 -1.72 -3.11 -7.46
C MET A 92 -2.95 -3.66 -8.17
N PRO A 93 -4.07 -3.90 -7.47
CA PRO A 93 -5.29 -4.39 -8.09
C PRO A 93 -5.99 -3.27 -8.87
N ASP A 94 -6.69 -3.63 -9.94
CA ASP A 94 -7.66 -2.73 -10.57
C ASP A 94 -8.84 -2.55 -9.61
N GLY A 95 -9.03 -1.31 -9.18
CA GLY A 95 -10.05 -0.89 -8.24
C GLY A 95 -11.28 -0.33 -8.91
N GLY A 96 -11.40 -0.33 -10.23
CA GLY A 96 -12.49 0.33 -10.95
C GLY A 96 -12.38 1.85 -10.93
N ARG A 97 -12.90 2.48 -11.99
CA ARG A 97 -12.66 3.90 -12.28
C ARG A 97 -13.13 4.86 -11.19
N GLU A 98 -14.34 4.67 -10.68
CA GLU A 98 -14.98 5.51 -9.64
C GLU A 98 -15.64 4.63 -8.57
N SER A 99 -15.05 3.47 -8.23
CA SER A 99 -15.68 2.56 -7.28
C SER A 99 -15.64 3.05 -5.83
N TRP A 100 -14.72 3.98 -5.55
CA TRP A 100 -14.34 4.40 -4.21
C TRP A 100 -13.97 3.27 -3.26
N TYR A 101 -13.65 2.09 -3.80
CA TYR A 101 -13.32 0.89 -3.03
C TYR A 101 -14.38 0.52 -1.98
N ILE A 102 -15.66 0.80 -2.28
CA ILE A 102 -16.78 0.47 -1.39
C ILE A 102 -17.65 -0.65 -1.98
N ASP A 103 -18.32 -1.38 -1.09
CA ASP A 103 -19.51 -2.14 -1.46
C ASP A 103 -20.69 -1.16 -1.50
N SER A 104 -21.07 -0.72 -2.70
CA SER A 104 -22.11 0.30 -2.89
C SER A 104 -23.50 -0.25 -2.56
N PRO A 105 -24.32 0.46 -1.77
CA PRO A 105 -25.73 0.10 -1.60
C PRO A 105 -26.61 0.63 -2.76
N PHE A 106 -26.05 1.43 -3.68
CA PHE A 106 -26.75 2.04 -4.81
C PHE A 106 -26.45 1.33 -6.13
N ASP A 107 -25.35 0.57 -6.17
CA ASP A 107 -24.95 -0.28 -7.28
C ASP A 107 -24.51 -1.65 -6.74
N SER A 108 -25.38 -2.66 -6.92
CA SER A 108 -25.10 -4.02 -6.49
C SER A 108 -23.93 -4.68 -7.23
N GLY A 109 -23.56 -4.16 -8.41
CA GLY A 109 -22.40 -4.60 -9.18
C GLY A 109 -21.07 -4.04 -8.66
N SER A 110 -21.09 -2.98 -7.84
CA SER A 110 -19.89 -2.36 -7.27
C SER A 110 -19.60 -2.92 -5.88
N ARG A 111 -18.76 -3.96 -5.82
CA ARG A 111 -18.38 -4.66 -4.57
C ARG A 111 -16.86 -4.62 -4.33
N TYR A 112 -16.27 -3.44 -4.50
CA TYR A 112 -14.81 -3.27 -4.54
C TYR A 112 -14.16 -3.35 -3.16
N GLU A 113 -14.90 -3.11 -2.07
CA GLU A 113 -14.41 -3.33 -0.71
C GLU A 113 -14.20 -4.83 -0.45
N THR A 114 -15.19 -5.64 -0.84
CA THR A 114 -15.10 -7.11 -0.76
C THR A 114 -14.04 -7.66 -1.72
N TYR A 115 -14.04 -7.20 -2.96
CA TYR A 115 -13.06 -7.64 -3.96
C TYR A 115 -11.62 -7.39 -3.50
N VAL A 116 -11.26 -6.14 -3.17
CA VAL A 116 -9.89 -5.80 -2.78
C VAL A 116 -9.52 -6.36 -1.40
N GLY A 117 -10.41 -6.22 -0.41
CA GLY A 117 -10.14 -6.63 0.96
C GLY A 117 -10.13 -8.14 1.20
N LYS A 118 -10.79 -8.94 0.34
CA LYS A 118 -10.91 -10.39 0.54
C LYS A 118 -10.46 -11.20 -0.67
N GLU A 119 -11.02 -10.93 -1.84
CA GLU A 119 -10.82 -11.78 -3.01
C GLU A 119 -9.40 -11.63 -3.58
N VAL A 120 -8.91 -10.39 -3.72
CA VAL A 120 -7.52 -10.12 -4.13
C VAL A 120 -6.53 -10.67 -3.09
N VAL A 121 -6.80 -10.47 -1.80
CA VAL A 121 -5.93 -11.01 -0.72
C VAL A 121 -5.85 -12.53 -0.78
N SER A 122 -7.00 -13.20 -0.90
CA SER A 122 -7.08 -14.66 -0.97
C SER A 122 -6.38 -15.19 -2.23
N TYR A 123 -6.58 -14.54 -3.37
CA TYR A 123 -5.90 -14.90 -4.62
C TYR A 123 -4.39 -14.78 -4.47
N VAL A 124 -3.91 -13.65 -3.95
CA VAL A 124 -2.48 -13.39 -3.79
C VAL A 124 -1.84 -14.41 -2.85
N ASP A 125 -2.46 -14.70 -1.70
CA ASP A 125 -1.96 -15.69 -0.74
C ASP A 125 -1.94 -17.13 -1.31
N ALA A 126 -2.83 -17.45 -2.26
CA ALA A 126 -2.88 -18.75 -2.92
C ALA A 126 -1.87 -18.92 -4.06
N HIS A 127 -1.52 -17.84 -4.76
CA HIS A 127 -0.72 -17.89 -6.00
C HIS A 127 0.72 -17.38 -5.84
N PHE A 128 1.00 -16.64 -4.78
CA PHE A 128 2.33 -16.09 -4.50
C PHE A 128 2.84 -16.54 -3.13
N ARG A 129 4.16 -16.53 -2.95
CA ARG A 129 4.80 -16.90 -1.67
C ARG A 129 4.67 -15.77 -0.64
N THR A 130 3.46 -15.38 -0.29
CA THR A 130 3.24 -14.38 0.76
C THR A 130 3.28 -15.01 2.15
N VAL A 131 3.51 -14.16 3.16
CA VAL A 131 3.19 -14.45 4.56
C VAL A 131 1.72 -14.11 4.78
N ALA A 132 0.87 -15.14 4.86
CA ALA A 132 -0.58 -15.00 5.04
C ALA A 132 -0.98 -14.62 6.49
N ALA A 133 -0.47 -13.50 6.98
CA ALA A 133 -0.75 -12.98 8.32
C ALA A 133 -1.02 -11.47 8.26
N LYS A 134 -2.00 -11.00 9.04
CA LYS A 134 -2.36 -9.57 9.17
C LYS A 134 -1.12 -8.68 9.32
N ARG A 135 -0.25 -9.01 10.27
CA ARG A 135 0.98 -8.26 10.60
C ARG A 135 2.05 -8.26 9.49
N ALA A 136 1.86 -9.01 8.41
CA ALA A 136 2.73 -9.03 7.24
C ALA A 136 2.01 -8.51 5.97
N ARG A 137 0.83 -7.89 6.12
CA ARG A 137 0.09 -7.24 5.03
C ARG A 137 -0.11 -5.76 5.34
N ALA A 138 0.18 -4.92 4.36
CA ALA A 138 -0.12 -3.49 4.40
C ALA A 138 -1.00 -3.09 3.21
N ILE A 139 -1.78 -2.03 3.37
CA ILE A 139 -2.57 -1.43 2.28
C ILE A 139 -2.38 0.08 2.27
N THR A 140 -2.23 0.67 1.08
CA THR A 140 -2.17 2.12 0.88
C THR A 140 -2.72 2.49 -0.49
N GLY A 141 -2.85 3.78 -0.76
CA GLY A 141 -3.16 4.30 -2.10
C GLY A 141 -3.13 5.82 -2.13
N LEU A 142 -3.35 6.37 -3.33
CA LEU A 142 -3.45 7.81 -3.55
C LEU A 142 -4.90 8.25 -3.72
N SER A 143 -5.28 9.46 -3.28
CA SER A 143 -6.60 10.06 -3.55
C SER A 143 -7.76 9.13 -3.17
N MET A 144 -8.59 8.69 -4.14
CA MET A 144 -9.61 7.63 -4.00
C MET A 144 -9.05 6.34 -3.36
N GLY A 145 -7.86 5.91 -3.76
CA GLY A 145 -7.17 4.74 -3.20
C GLY A 145 -6.69 4.97 -1.76
N GLY A 146 -6.35 6.21 -1.39
CA GLY A 146 -6.02 6.56 0.00
C GLY A 146 -7.26 6.46 0.90
N PHE A 147 -8.42 6.90 0.41
CA PHE A 147 -9.72 6.65 1.04
C PHE A 147 -10.00 5.15 1.15
N GLY A 148 -9.87 4.42 0.04
CA GLY A 148 -10.14 2.99 -0.03
C GLY A 148 -9.30 2.17 0.94
N ALA A 149 -8.00 2.46 1.04
CA ALA A 149 -7.08 1.78 1.95
C ALA A 149 -7.52 1.94 3.42
N LEU A 150 -7.85 3.17 3.84
CA LEU A 150 -8.33 3.45 5.20
C LEU A 150 -9.68 2.79 5.46
N ARG A 151 -10.61 2.87 4.51
CA ARG A 151 -11.96 2.30 4.63
C ARG A 151 -11.93 0.78 4.74
N ILE A 152 -11.22 0.10 3.83
CA ILE A 152 -11.10 -1.36 3.83
C ILE A 152 -10.48 -1.84 5.15
N ALA A 153 -9.42 -1.18 5.64
CA ALA A 153 -8.79 -1.58 6.89
C ALA A 153 -9.68 -1.38 8.13
N LEU A 154 -10.56 -0.37 8.11
CA LEU A 154 -11.53 -0.14 9.18
C LEU A 154 -12.63 -1.21 9.19
N ASP A 155 -13.12 -1.60 8.03
CA ASP A 155 -14.23 -2.53 7.88
C ASP A 155 -13.80 -4.00 7.87
N GLN A 156 -12.53 -4.26 7.58
CA GLN A 156 -11.89 -5.57 7.63
C GLN A 156 -10.65 -5.54 8.53
N PRO A 157 -10.83 -5.32 9.85
CA PRO A 157 -9.73 -5.06 10.78
C PRO A 157 -8.77 -6.24 10.93
N ASP A 158 -9.13 -7.45 10.48
CA ASP A 158 -8.28 -8.63 10.58
C ASP A 158 -7.41 -8.88 9.33
N THR A 159 -7.56 -8.08 8.27
CA THR A 159 -6.89 -8.31 6.98
C THR A 159 -5.50 -7.69 6.92
N PHE A 160 -5.38 -6.41 7.30
CA PHE A 160 -4.16 -5.60 7.16
C PHE A 160 -3.63 -5.15 8.52
N GLY A 161 -2.31 -5.28 8.72
CA GLY A 161 -1.61 -4.88 9.94
C GLY A 161 -1.04 -3.47 9.88
N ALA A 162 -0.83 -2.94 8.67
CA ALA A 162 -0.44 -1.55 8.47
C ALA A 162 -1.23 -0.91 7.33
N VAL A 163 -1.48 0.40 7.44
CA VAL A 163 -2.38 1.14 6.56
C VAL A 163 -1.78 2.50 6.25
N GLY A 164 -1.84 2.90 4.98
CA GLY A 164 -1.36 4.18 4.48
C GLY A 164 -2.44 4.95 3.72
N SER A 165 -2.26 6.26 3.63
CA SER A 165 -3.02 7.12 2.72
C SER A 165 -2.12 8.24 2.19
N ILE A 166 -2.10 8.44 0.88
CA ILE A 166 -1.32 9.50 0.22
C ILE A 166 -2.31 10.46 -0.45
N SER A 167 -2.32 11.73 -0.07
CA SER A 167 -3.27 12.74 -0.56
C SER A 167 -4.71 12.21 -0.58
N GLY A 168 -5.09 11.43 0.43
CA GLY A 168 -6.34 10.68 0.39
C GLY A 168 -7.55 11.60 0.38
N ALA A 169 -8.57 11.26 -0.40
CA ALA A 169 -9.89 11.86 -0.33
C ALA A 169 -10.64 11.38 0.92
N VAL A 170 -10.04 11.59 2.10
CA VAL A 170 -10.44 10.99 3.40
C VAL A 170 -11.80 11.48 3.90
N ASP A 171 -12.34 12.52 3.29
CA ASP A 171 -13.68 13.01 3.51
C ASP A 171 -14.42 13.12 2.16
N PRO A 172 -15.26 12.14 1.80
CA PRO A 172 -15.97 12.14 0.53
C PRO A 172 -16.95 13.30 0.42
N ARG A 173 -17.37 13.94 1.53
CA ARG A 173 -18.22 15.15 1.50
C ARG A 173 -17.54 16.33 0.80
N ALA A 174 -16.21 16.36 0.76
CA ALA A 174 -15.45 17.34 0.00
C ALA A 174 -15.32 16.98 -1.50
N CYS A 175 -15.93 15.89 -1.92
CA CYS A 175 -15.84 15.31 -3.26
C CYS A 175 -17.23 15.13 -3.90
N GLU A 176 -18.28 15.80 -3.38
CA GLU A 176 -19.67 15.64 -3.86
C GLU A 176 -19.84 15.99 -5.35
N ASP A 177 -18.98 16.87 -5.88
CA ASP A 177 -18.98 17.30 -7.28
C ASP A 177 -18.10 16.41 -8.19
N GLU A 178 -17.40 15.41 -7.65
CA GLU A 178 -16.54 14.52 -8.45
C GLU A 178 -17.38 13.64 -9.38
N PRO A 179 -17.12 13.61 -10.70
CA PRO A 179 -17.93 12.85 -11.63
C PRO A 179 -17.99 11.35 -11.33
N GLY A 180 -19.19 10.83 -11.08
CA GLY A 180 -19.45 9.39 -10.93
C GLY A 180 -19.42 8.86 -9.50
N ILE A 181 -19.01 9.66 -8.50
CA ILE A 181 -19.10 9.27 -7.09
C ILE A 181 -20.54 8.99 -6.65
N ASP A 182 -21.52 9.72 -7.22
CA ASP A 182 -22.94 9.60 -6.92
C ASP A 182 -23.52 8.25 -7.34
N HIS A 183 -22.90 7.56 -8.31
CA HIS A 183 -23.28 6.19 -8.67
C HIS A 183 -23.00 5.19 -7.53
N VAL A 184 -21.98 5.44 -6.71
CA VAL A 184 -21.57 4.55 -5.61
C VAL A 184 -21.93 5.06 -4.22
N PHE A 185 -22.08 6.37 -4.04
CA PHE A 185 -22.48 7.00 -2.78
C PHE A 185 -23.93 7.48 -2.75
N GLY A 186 -24.62 7.49 -3.90
CA GLY A 186 -25.96 8.06 -4.05
C GLY A 186 -25.95 9.59 -3.96
N ASP A 187 -27.09 10.21 -4.23
CA ASP A 187 -27.28 11.66 -4.12
C ASP A 187 -26.98 12.15 -2.67
N PRO A 188 -26.08 13.14 -2.48
CA PRO A 188 -25.66 13.60 -1.14
C PRO A 188 -26.76 14.31 -0.35
N VAL A 189 -27.70 14.96 -1.04
CA VAL A 189 -28.85 15.64 -0.41
C VAL A 189 -29.88 14.62 0.07
N ARG A 190 -30.11 13.55 -0.70
CA ARG A 190 -31.06 12.47 -0.36
C ARG A 190 -30.49 11.45 0.60
N HIS A 191 -29.17 11.24 0.58
CA HIS A 191 -28.49 10.21 1.37
C HIS A 191 -27.37 10.75 2.28
N PRO A 192 -27.55 11.89 2.99
CA PRO A 192 -26.46 12.54 3.73
C PRO A 192 -25.87 11.62 4.82
N SER A 193 -26.68 10.72 5.39
CA SER A 193 -26.20 9.73 6.36
C SER A 193 -25.21 8.73 5.78
N PHE A 194 -25.28 8.42 4.47
CA PHE A 194 -24.29 7.57 3.79
C PHE A 194 -22.97 8.31 3.62
N TRP A 195 -23.01 9.56 3.17
CA TRP A 195 -21.83 10.39 3.00
C TRP A 195 -21.13 10.66 4.33
N ASN A 196 -21.89 11.07 5.36
CA ASN A 196 -21.37 11.35 6.69
C ASN A 196 -20.66 10.15 7.32
N ARG A 197 -21.28 8.97 7.33
CA ARG A 197 -20.66 7.79 7.97
C ARG A 197 -19.40 7.29 7.26
N ASN A 198 -19.24 7.65 5.98
CA ASN A 198 -18.10 7.27 5.17
C ASN A 198 -16.93 8.25 5.28
N ALA A 199 -17.12 9.46 5.81
CA ALA A 199 -16.00 10.32 6.15
C ALA A 199 -15.12 9.64 7.20
N ILE A 200 -13.84 9.41 6.87
CA ILE A 200 -12.93 8.61 7.71
C ILE A 200 -12.76 9.23 9.09
N VAL A 201 -12.83 10.56 9.17
CA VAL A 201 -12.78 11.33 10.42
C VAL A 201 -13.85 10.91 11.44
N GLU A 202 -15.02 10.46 10.98
CA GLU A 202 -16.11 10.00 11.85
C GLU A 202 -15.83 8.61 12.44
N SER A 203 -14.98 7.82 11.77
CA SER A 203 -14.62 6.46 12.17
C SER A 203 -13.32 6.37 12.98
N VAL A 204 -12.69 7.49 13.34
CA VAL A 204 -11.35 7.51 13.97
C VAL A 204 -11.23 6.62 15.21
N ARG A 205 -12.28 6.54 16.04
CA ARG A 205 -12.28 5.68 17.24
C ARG A 205 -12.09 4.20 16.93
N ARG A 206 -12.48 3.76 15.73
CA ARG A 206 -12.33 2.36 15.29
C ARG A 206 -10.86 2.00 15.05
N PHE A 207 -10.00 2.95 14.67
CA PHE A 207 -8.56 2.69 14.53
C PHE A 207 -7.90 2.28 15.85
N ALA A 208 -8.38 2.78 16.99
CA ALA A 208 -7.89 2.38 18.31
C ALA A 208 -8.11 0.87 18.59
N HIS A 209 -9.09 0.26 17.92
CA HIS A 209 -9.43 -1.16 18.07
C HIS A 209 -8.95 -2.02 16.89
N ALA A 210 -8.61 -1.39 15.76
CA ALA A 210 -8.13 -2.10 14.58
C ALA A 210 -6.71 -2.68 14.77
N HIS A 211 -5.93 -2.17 15.74
CA HIS A 211 -4.54 -2.61 15.98
C HIS A 211 -3.70 -2.60 14.69
N VAL A 212 -3.71 -1.45 14.01
CA VAL A 212 -2.96 -1.22 12.77
C VAL A 212 -1.90 -0.14 12.97
N ASP A 213 -0.77 -0.25 12.28
CA ASP A 213 0.14 0.88 12.09
C ASP A 213 -0.42 1.81 11.02
N LEU A 214 -0.57 3.09 11.33
CA LEU A 214 -1.20 4.06 10.43
C LEU A 214 -0.18 5.12 9.99
N THR A 215 -0.09 5.39 8.69
CA THR A 215 0.66 6.52 8.12
C THR A 215 -0.20 7.32 7.16
N ILE A 216 -0.14 8.65 7.24
CA ILE A 216 -0.90 9.57 6.38
C ILE A 216 0.06 10.61 5.82
N ASP A 217 -0.04 10.85 4.52
CA ASP A 217 0.85 11.72 3.77
C ASP A 217 0.03 12.65 2.88
N CYS A 218 0.28 13.97 2.84
CA CYS A 218 -0.44 14.87 1.95
C CYS A 218 0.35 16.15 1.63
N GLY A 219 0.32 16.57 0.36
CA GLY A 219 1.02 17.77 -0.08
C GLY A 219 0.44 19.04 0.53
N VAL A 220 1.28 20.00 0.88
CA VAL A 220 0.82 21.28 1.48
C VAL A 220 -0.04 22.11 0.53
N ASP A 221 0.14 21.90 -0.78
CA ASP A 221 -0.61 22.58 -1.86
C ASP A 221 -1.71 21.68 -2.46
N ASP A 222 -2.00 20.53 -1.85
CA ASP A 222 -3.03 19.58 -2.29
C ASP A 222 -4.44 20.07 -1.88
N SER A 223 -5.43 19.88 -2.75
CA SER A 223 -6.82 20.25 -2.45
C SER A 223 -7.40 19.48 -1.25
N PHE A 224 -6.88 18.28 -0.96
CA PHE A 224 -7.29 17.47 0.19
C PHE A 224 -6.46 17.72 1.47
N VAL A 225 -5.54 18.69 1.49
CA VAL A 225 -4.70 18.93 2.68
C VAL A 225 -5.53 19.26 3.92
N THR A 226 -6.61 20.02 3.76
CA THR A 226 -7.47 20.43 4.89
C THR A 226 -8.20 19.24 5.51
N SER A 227 -8.72 18.31 4.70
CA SER A 227 -9.40 17.10 5.22
C SER A 227 -8.40 16.14 5.87
N ASN A 228 -7.19 16.00 5.31
CA ASN A 228 -6.12 15.21 5.92
C ASN A 228 -5.63 15.82 7.25
N ARG A 229 -5.47 17.15 7.34
CA ARG A 229 -5.18 17.84 8.61
C ARG A 229 -6.26 17.62 9.66
N THR A 230 -7.52 17.67 9.25
CA THR A 230 -8.66 17.43 10.13
C THR A 230 -8.65 16.00 10.68
N LEU A 231 -8.38 15.01 9.82
CA LEU A 231 -8.22 13.61 10.22
C LEU A 231 -7.04 13.45 11.20
N HIS A 232 -5.87 14.02 10.89
CA HIS A 232 -4.69 14.01 11.76
C HIS A 232 -5.01 14.61 13.15
N GLN A 233 -5.59 15.80 13.20
CA GLN A 233 -5.98 16.45 14.45
C GLN A 233 -6.93 15.58 15.28
N ARG A 234 -7.87 14.89 14.61
CA ARG A 234 -8.81 14.01 15.28
C ARG A 234 -8.13 12.75 15.84
N LEU A 235 -7.18 12.17 15.11
CA LEU A 235 -6.37 11.05 15.58
C LEU A 235 -5.53 11.45 16.81
N VAL A 236 -4.91 12.62 16.79
CA VAL A 236 -4.16 13.19 17.94
C VAL A 236 -5.07 13.36 19.16
N GLN A 237 -6.24 14.00 18.99
CA GLN A 237 -7.19 14.23 20.09
C GLN A 237 -7.66 12.94 20.75
N LEU A 238 -7.75 11.84 19.99
CA LEU A 238 -8.22 10.55 20.47
C LEU A 238 -7.08 9.60 20.88
N GLY A 239 -5.82 10.05 20.80
CA GLY A 239 -4.66 9.27 21.19
C GLY A 239 -4.40 8.05 20.31
N VAL A 240 -4.81 8.09 19.04
CA VAL A 240 -4.54 7.00 18.08
C VAL A 240 -3.11 7.16 17.55
N PRO A 241 -2.22 6.17 17.75
CA PRO A 241 -0.86 6.22 17.22
C PRO A 241 -0.88 6.23 15.68
N HIS A 242 -0.19 7.19 15.08
CA HIS A 242 -0.05 7.29 13.64
C HIS A 242 1.15 8.16 13.27
N ASP A 243 1.67 7.95 12.06
CA ASP A 243 2.63 8.83 11.40
C ASP A 243 1.86 9.80 10.50
N TYR A 244 2.23 11.08 10.52
CA TYR A 244 1.63 12.12 9.67
C TYR A 244 2.72 12.98 9.07
N THR A 245 2.71 13.13 7.75
CA THR A 245 3.66 14.00 7.06
C THR A 245 2.99 14.89 6.02
N GLU A 246 3.42 16.16 5.98
CA GLU A 246 3.16 17.08 4.88
C GLU A 246 4.48 17.51 4.23
N ARG A 247 4.51 17.62 2.90
CA ARG A 247 5.69 18.11 2.15
C ARG A 247 5.26 19.09 1.03
N PRO A 248 6.18 19.91 0.49
CA PRO A 248 5.90 20.70 -0.72
C PRO A 248 5.36 19.84 -1.86
N GLY A 249 4.33 20.33 -2.55
CA GLY A 249 3.65 19.63 -3.64
C GLY A 249 2.14 19.56 -3.44
N GLY A 250 1.44 19.14 -4.50
CA GLY A 250 -0.01 19.04 -4.54
C GLY A 250 -0.50 17.67 -5.02
N HIS A 251 -1.67 17.66 -5.68
CA HIS A 251 -2.33 16.44 -6.13
C HIS A 251 -1.72 15.86 -7.41
N THR A 252 -0.45 15.45 -7.36
CA THR A 252 0.35 15.08 -8.54
C THR A 252 1.14 13.79 -8.37
N TRP A 253 1.44 13.13 -9.49
CA TRP A 253 2.31 11.95 -9.53
C TRP A 253 3.71 12.19 -8.96
N ASP A 254 4.29 13.38 -9.15
CA ASP A 254 5.58 13.73 -8.54
C ASP A 254 5.53 13.64 -7.02
N TYR A 255 4.44 14.13 -6.41
CA TYR A 255 4.24 14.02 -4.97
C TYR A 255 4.05 12.56 -4.54
N TRP A 256 3.18 11.82 -5.23
CA TRP A 256 2.85 10.43 -4.90
C TRP A 256 4.05 9.49 -5.07
N ALA A 257 4.86 9.68 -6.11
CA ALA A 257 6.10 8.95 -6.35
C ALA A 257 7.15 9.17 -5.26
N ASN A 258 7.16 10.35 -4.64
CA ASN A 258 7.98 10.62 -3.47
C ASN A 258 7.39 9.99 -2.21
N ALA A 259 6.10 10.22 -1.93
CA ALA A 259 5.42 9.74 -0.72
C ALA A 259 5.43 8.21 -0.58
N ILE A 260 5.23 7.46 -1.67
CA ILE A 260 5.19 5.99 -1.63
C ILE A 260 6.52 5.37 -1.14
N GLN A 261 7.66 6.02 -1.37
CA GLN A 261 8.96 5.55 -0.88
C GLN A 261 9.00 5.52 0.65
N TYR A 262 8.40 6.52 1.30
CA TYR A 262 8.34 6.63 2.76
C TYR A 262 7.30 5.69 3.35
N GLN A 263 6.14 5.51 2.69
CA GLN A 263 5.13 4.59 3.19
C GLN A 263 5.56 3.13 3.10
N VAL A 264 6.22 2.71 2.00
CA VAL A 264 6.76 1.34 1.93
C VAL A 264 7.88 1.12 2.95
N LEU A 265 8.71 2.15 3.23
CA LEU A 265 9.68 2.10 4.34
C LEU A 265 8.99 1.93 5.71
N PHE A 266 7.92 2.68 5.95
CA PHE A 266 7.11 2.58 7.17
C PHE A 266 6.56 1.16 7.34
N PHE A 267 5.97 0.58 6.28
CA PHE A 267 5.47 -0.79 6.31
C PHE A 267 6.57 -1.82 6.51
N ALA A 268 7.71 -1.70 5.83
CA ALA A 268 8.85 -2.59 6.03
C ALA A 268 9.34 -2.56 7.49
N THR A 269 9.34 -1.40 8.12
CA THR A 269 9.68 -1.23 9.54
C THR A 269 8.64 -1.89 10.45
N ALA A 270 7.35 -1.73 10.16
CA ALA A 270 6.28 -2.42 10.89
C ALA A 270 6.40 -3.95 10.80
N PHE A 271 6.63 -4.48 9.58
CA PHE A 271 6.87 -5.89 9.35
C PHE A 271 8.09 -6.39 10.11
N GLN A 272 9.17 -5.61 10.16
CA GLN A 272 10.38 -5.96 10.90
C GLN A 272 10.12 -6.09 12.40
N ARG A 273 9.40 -5.12 12.97
CA ARG A 273 9.01 -5.13 14.38
C ARG A 273 8.18 -6.36 14.74
N ASP A 274 7.36 -6.83 13.81
CA ASP A 274 6.53 -8.04 13.97
C ASP A 274 7.24 -9.34 13.56
N GLY A 275 8.51 -9.28 13.15
CA GLY A 275 9.35 -10.45 12.86
C GLY A 275 9.27 -10.98 11.42
N TYR A 276 8.73 -10.20 10.49
CA TYR A 276 8.49 -10.59 9.10
C TYR A 276 9.43 -9.94 8.06
N ALA A 277 10.34 -9.05 8.48
CA ALA A 277 11.26 -8.41 7.53
C ALA A 277 12.54 -9.21 7.27
N TYR A 278 13.10 -8.94 6.10
CA TYR A 278 14.42 -9.36 5.66
C TYR A 278 15.52 -8.91 6.61
N ARG A 279 16.33 -9.86 7.09
CA ARG A 279 17.65 -9.55 7.65
C ARG A 279 18.61 -9.42 6.47
N LYS A 280 19.14 -8.22 6.23
CA LYS A 280 20.30 -8.08 5.32
C LYS A 280 21.36 -9.09 5.69
N HIS A 281 21.86 -9.80 4.70
CA HIS A 281 22.86 -10.87 4.80
C HIS A 281 24.25 -10.38 5.32
N THR A 282 24.32 -9.25 6.02
CA THR A 282 25.50 -8.71 6.71
C THR A 282 25.49 -8.91 8.23
N ASP A 283 24.39 -9.36 8.83
CA ASP A 283 24.31 -9.61 10.29
C ASP A 283 24.78 -11.01 10.72
N VAL A 284 25.58 -11.69 9.91
CA VAL A 284 26.25 -12.94 10.29
C VAL A 284 27.46 -12.68 11.21
N ALA A 285 27.87 -11.43 11.43
CA ALA A 285 29.04 -11.09 12.23
C ALA A 285 28.83 -10.90 13.75
N SER A 286 27.61 -11.07 14.30
CA SER A 286 27.36 -10.86 15.74
C SER A 286 26.91 -12.09 16.53
N ARG A 287 26.97 -13.29 15.95
CA ARG A 287 26.79 -14.55 16.70
C ARG A 287 28.10 -15.24 17.02
N THR A 288 28.97 -14.55 17.75
CA THR A 288 30.02 -15.19 18.55
C THR A 288 30.14 -14.49 19.89
N HIS A 289 30.06 -15.30 20.96
CA HIS A 289 30.16 -14.98 22.40
C HIS A 289 28.88 -14.41 23.05
N ALA A 290 28.34 -14.87 24.18
CA ALA A 290 28.55 -15.96 25.16
C ALA A 290 27.44 -15.73 26.25
N PRO A 291 27.31 -16.46 27.38
CA PRO A 291 27.92 -17.72 27.79
C PRO A 291 26.90 -18.79 28.22
N THR A 292 27.40 -20.02 28.24
CA THR A 292 26.90 -21.16 29.01
C THR A 292 26.65 -20.77 30.47
N ARG A 293 25.42 -20.96 30.97
CA ARG A 293 25.19 -21.06 32.42
C ARG A 293 25.51 -22.48 32.85
N ALA A 294 26.56 -22.64 33.64
CA ALA A 294 26.80 -23.83 34.43
C ALA A 294 26.02 -23.74 35.75
N ALA A 295 25.48 -24.91 36.15
CA ALA A 295 25.00 -25.37 37.46
C ALA A 295 24.33 -24.36 38.40
#